data_AF-A0A7S3DGB3-F1
#
_entry.id   AF-A0A7S3DGB3-F1
#
_cell.length_a   1.000
_cell.length_b   1.000
_cell.length_c   1.000
_cell.angle_alpha   90.00
_cell.angle_beta   90.00
_cell.angle_gamma   90.00
#
_symmetry.space_group_name_H-M   'P 1'
#
loop_
_entity.id
_entity.type
_entity.pdbx_description
1 polymer ?
#
loop_
_entity_poly.entity_id
_entity_poly.type
_entity_poly.pdbx_seq_one_letter_code
_entity_poly.pdbx_strand_id
1 'polypeptide(L)'
;AAHFLDKNRDSIHPDLEAMIMDSSDEYVSRLVERKSGSDGSSRSKSKGGTLKRSKSTGGVYGNTVALQFREQLSSLYDTLCSTTPHYIRCIKPNETQSGFVFTPRMVTKQLRYCGILETVRIRREGFPVRRPFKDFLRVYRVLALRFSLLANR
;
A
#
# COMPACT_ATOMS: atom_id res chain seq x y z
N ALA A 1 -8.61 22.79 -11.11
CA ALA A 1 -9.41 21.54 -11.16
C ALA A 1 -10.11 21.32 -12.51
N ALA A 2 -9.69 21.99 -13.58
CA ALA A 2 -10.26 21.75 -14.91
C ALA A 2 -10.03 20.27 -15.31
N HIS A 3 -11.03 19.65 -15.94
CA HIS A 3 -11.02 18.27 -16.44
C HIS A 3 -10.94 17.13 -15.41
N PHE A 4 -11.17 17.41 -14.12
CA PHE A 4 -11.19 16.33 -13.12
C PHE A 4 -12.33 15.33 -13.38
N LEU A 5 -13.53 15.83 -13.70
CA LEU A 5 -14.69 14.98 -13.95
C LEU A 5 -14.50 14.08 -15.18
N ASP A 6 -13.88 14.61 -16.24
CA ASP A 6 -13.59 13.86 -17.46
C ASP A 6 -12.60 12.72 -17.18
N LYS A 7 -11.50 13.02 -16.47
CA LYS A 7 -10.51 12.01 -16.04
C LYS A 7 -11.10 10.96 -15.10
N ASN A 8 -12.08 11.33 -14.29
CA ASN A 8 -12.67 10.41 -13.31
C ASN A 8 -13.78 9.53 -13.92
N ARG A 9 -14.34 9.91 -15.08
CA ARG A 9 -15.30 9.11 -15.83
C ARG A 9 -14.63 7.98 -16.61
N ASP A 10 -13.46 8.26 -17.20
CA ASP A 10 -12.61 7.29 -17.90
C ASP A 10 -13.38 6.35 -18.83
N SER A 11 -14.27 6.94 -19.63
CA SER A 11 -15.15 6.21 -20.54
C SER A 11 -14.63 6.30 -21.97
N ILE A 12 -14.41 5.15 -22.60
CA ILE A 12 -14.13 5.04 -24.04
C ILE A 12 -15.47 5.11 -24.80
N HIS A 13 -15.45 5.65 -26.01
CA HIS A 13 -16.64 5.65 -26.86
C HIS A 13 -17.04 4.21 -27.22
N PRO A 14 -18.32 3.80 -27.10
CA PRO A 14 -18.77 2.43 -27.35
C PRO A 14 -18.39 1.88 -28.73
N ASP A 15 -18.41 2.72 -29.77
CA ASP A 15 -18.03 2.30 -31.13
C ASP A 15 -16.55 1.92 -31.24
N LEU A 16 -15.67 2.61 -30.51
CA LEU A 16 -14.25 2.27 -30.46
C LEU A 16 -14.05 0.94 -29.72
N GLU A 17 -14.83 0.72 -28.66
CA GLU A 17 -14.85 -0.54 -27.91
C GLU A 17 -15.25 -1.71 -28.82
N ALA A 18 -16.33 -1.55 -29.58
CA ALA A 18 -16.80 -2.55 -30.53
C ALA A 18 -15.78 -2.83 -31.64
N MET A 19 -15.16 -1.79 -32.21
CA MET A 19 -14.13 -1.93 -33.23
C MET A 19 -12.90 -2.69 -32.72
N ILE A 20 -12.46 -2.43 -31.48
CA ILE A 20 -11.34 -3.16 -30.87
C ILE A 20 -11.70 -4.63 -30.68
N MET A 21 -12.92 -4.92 -30.22
CA MET A 21 -13.41 -6.30 -30.03
C MET A 21 -13.55 -7.08 -31.35
N ASP A 22 -13.82 -6.40 -32.47
CA ASP A 22 -13.95 -7.01 -33.81
C ASP A 22 -12.62 -7.09 -34.58
N SER A 23 -11.51 -6.68 -33.95
CA SER A 23 -10.19 -6.76 -34.56
C SER A 23 -9.84 -8.20 -34.96
N SER A 24 -9.23 -8.35 -36.14
CA SER A 24 -8.69 -9.63 -36.63
C SER A 24 -7.48 -10.12 -35.84
N ASP A 25 -6.83 -9.24 -35.07
CA ASP A 25 -5.73 -9.58 -34.18
C ASP A 25 -6.27 -10.05 -32.82
N GLU A 26 -5.94 -11.29 -32.44
CA GLU A 26 -6.36 -11.93 -31.19
C GLU A 26 -5.87 -11.21 -29.94
N TYR A 27 -4.68 -10.60 -29.98
CA TYR A 27 -4.18 -9.80 -28.87
C TYR A 27 -5.00 -8.53 -28.70
N VAL A 28 -5.28 -7.83 -29.80
CA VAL A 28 -6.03 -6.56 -29.80
C VAL A 28 -7.47 -6.76 -29.33
N SER A 29 -8.15 -7.79 -29.81
CA SER A 29 -9.53 -8.13 -29.39
C SER A 29 -9.65 -8.49 -27.90
N ARG A 30 -8.55 -8.88 -27.25
CA ARG A 30 -8.47 -9.18 -25.81
C ARG A 30 -8.10 -8.01 -24.92
N LEU A 31 -7.67 -6.87 -25.47
CA LEU A 31 -7.28 -5.70 -24.68
C LEU A 31 -8.46 -5.05 -23.93
N VAL A 32 -9.68 -5.26 -24.45
CA VAL A 32 -10.91 -4.78 -23.83
C VAL A 32 -11.65 -5.97 -23.25
N GLU A 33 -11.88 -5.94 -21.95
CA GLU A 33 -12.68 -6.94 -21.28
C GLU A 33 -14.15 -6.79 -21.70
N ARG A 34 -14.75 -7.87 -22.23
CA ARG A 34 -16.21 -7.98 -22.22
C ARG A 34 -16.63 -7.95 -20.76
N LYS A 35 -17.16 -6.82 -20.30
CA LYS A 35 -17.87 -6.73 -19.01
C LYS A 35 -19.14 -7.59 -19.09
N SER A 36 -18.99 -8.91 -19.04
CA SER A 36 -20.07 -9.79 -18.60
C SER A 36 -20.30 -9.41 -17.14
N GLY A 37 -21.46 -8.81 -16.84
CA GLY A 37 -21.83 -8.49 -15.47
C GLY A 37 -21.93 -9.77 -14.64
N SER A 38 -20.86 -10.15 -13.97
CA SER A 38 -20.69 -11.19 -12.95
C SER A 38 -19.17 -11.37 -12.76
N ASP A 39 -18.52 -11.35 -11.61
CA ASP A 39 -18.95 -11.58 -10.24
C ASP A 39 -17.85 -11.09 -9.29
N GLY A 40 -18.22 -10.76 -8.06
CA GLY A 40 -17.25 -10.33 -7.05
C GLY A 40 -17.83 -9.94 -5.70
N SER A 41 -19.04 -10.41 -5.35
CA SER A 41 -19.52 -10.39 -3.97
C SER A 41 -20.50 -11.54 -3.74
N SER A 42 -19.97 -12.75 -3.62
CA SER A 42 -20.65 -13.84 -2.93
C SER A 42 -20.79 -13.50 -1.44
N ARG A 43 -21.88 -12.83 -1.05
CA ARG A 43 -22.36 -12.79 0.34
C ARG A 43 -23.84 -13.17 0.40
N SER A 44 -24.05 -14.43 0.77
CA SER A 44 -25.18 -14.99 1.53
C SER A 44 -26.60 -14.53 1.18
N LYS A 45 -27.38 -15.46 0.59
CA LYS A 45 -28.85 -15.46 0.62
C LYS A 45 -29.36 -15.39 2.07
N SER A 46 -30.03 -14.32 2.43
CA SER A 46 -30.98 -14.30 3.55
C SER A 46 -32.34 -13.79 3.04
N LYS A 47 -33.33 -14.68 3.07
CA LYS A 47 -34.75 -14.41 2.85
C LYS A 47 -35.25 -13.40 3.89
N GLY A 48 -36.06 -12.43 3.48
CA GLY A 48 -36.83 -11.58 4.40
C GLY A 48 -37.08 -10.18 3.84
N GLY A 49 -38.34 -9.87 3.52
CA GLY A 49 -38.74 -8.67 2.82
C GLY A 49 -38.59 -7.36 3.61
N THR A 50 -38.37 -6.28 2.86
CA THR A 50 -39.04 -4.97 2.95
C THR A 50 -38.40 -4.10 1.86
N LEU A 51 -39.23 -3.57 0.98
CA LEU A 51 -38.88 -2.69 -0.14
C LEU A 51 -38.22 -1.39 0.37
N LYS A 52 -36.93 -1.44 0.70
CA LYS A 52 -36.09 -0.24 0.69
C LYS A 52 -35.59 -0.08 -0.72
N ARG A 53 -36.28 0.80 -1.46
CA ARG A 53 -35.85 1.39 -2.71
C ARG A 53 -34.53 2.12 -2.46
N SER A 54 -33.43 1.35 -2.45
CA SER A 54 -32.11 1.89 -2.70
C SER A 54 -32.22 2.51 -4.08
N LYS A 55 -32.15 3.85 -4.14
CA LYS A 55 -31.93 4.57 -5.38
C LYS A 55 -30.64 4.00 -5.97
N SER A 56 -30.81 3.04 -6.87
CA SER A 56 -30.01 2.95 -8.07
C SER A 56 -30.16 4.28 -8.80
N THR A 57 -29.36 5.28 -8.41
CA THR A 57 -28.85 6.25 -9.37
C THR A 57 -28.03 5.40 -10.37
N GLY A 58 -28.60 4.87 -11.46
CA GLY A 58 -29.51 5.56 -12.35
C GLY A 58 -28.66 6.47 -13.22
N GLY A 59 -27.78 5.87 -14.00
CA GLY A 59 -26.87 6.55 -14.91
C GLY A 59 -25.58 5.75 -15.08
N VAL A 60 -25.01 5.85 -16.28
CA VAL A 60 -23.70 5.39 -16.76
C VAL A 60 -22.50 5.85 -15.87
N TYR A 61 -22.77 6.43 -14.70
CA TYR A 61 -21.85 7.09 -13.78
C TYR A 61 -21.41 6.23 -12.58
N GLY A 62 -21.73 4.92 -12.58
CA GLY A 62 -21.57 4.04 -11.42
C GLY A 62 -20.14 3.57 -11.12
N ASN A 63 -19.20 3.67 -12.06
CA ASN A 63 -17.86 3.11 -11.91
C ASN A 63 -16.77 4.13 -12.23
N THR A 64 -16.60 5.13 -11.37
CA THR A 64 -15.54 6.14 -11.52
C THR A 64 -14.16 5.57 -11.17
N VAL A 65 -13.09 6.13 -11.75
CA VAL A 65 -11.70 5.75 -11.44
C VAL A 65 -11.41 5.85 -9.94
N ALA A 66 -11.88 6.93 -9.30
CA ALA A 66 -11.70 7.12 -7.86
C ALA A 66 -12.37 6.03 -7.01
N LEU A 67 -13.51 5.49 -7.45
CA LEU A 67 -14.20 4.40 -6.75
C LEU A 67 -13.40 3.10 -6.86
N GLN A 68 -12.95 2.75 -8.06
CA GLN A 68 -12.11 1.56 -8.29
C GLN A 68 -10.81 1.64 -7.50
N PHE A 69 -10.13 2.79 -7.54
CA PHE A 69 -8.90 3.01 -6.78
C PHE A 69 -9.13 2.86 -5.28
N ARG A 70 -10.25 3.39 -4.76
CA ARG A 70 -10.62 3.25 -3.34
C ARG A 70 -10.80 1.79 -2.95
N GLU A 71 -11.49 1.00 -3.78
CA GLU A 71 -11.74 -0.42 -3.50
C GLU A 71 -10.44 -1.23 -3.51
N GLN A 72 -9.58 -1.02 -4.51
CA GLN A 72 -8.25 -1.62 -4.58
C GLN A 72 -7.36 -1.21 -3.40
N LEU A 73 -7.39 0.07 -3.02
CA LEU A 73 -6.64 0.58 -1.88
C LEU A 73 -7.11 -0.04 -0.57
N SER A 74 -8.42 -0.20 -0.39
CA SER A 74 -8.99 -0.87 0.80
C SER A 74 -8.51 -2.32 0.89
N SER A 75 -8.59 -3.07 -0.20
CA SER A 75 -8.14 -4.47 -0.24
C SER A 75 -6.64 -4.60 0.06
N LEU A 76 -5.82 -3.70 -0.48
CA LEU A 76 -4.39 -3.64 -0.18
C LEU A 76 -4.15 -3.32 1.30
N TYR A 77 -4.87 -2.36 1.86
CA TYR A 77 -4.73 -1.95 3.25
C TYR A 77 -5.06 -3.08 4.21
N ASP A 78 -6.14 -3.82 3.96
CA ASP A 78 -6.52 -4.99 4.75
C ASP A 78 -5.39 -6.05 4.75
N THR A 79 -4.80 -6.29 3.57
CA THR A 79 -3.66 -7.19 3.43
C THR A 79 -2.47 -6.70 4.25
N LEU A 80 -2.09 -5.42 4.15
CA LEU A 80 -0.99 -4.85 4.94
C LEU A 80 -1.23 -4.99 6.44
N CYS A 81 -2.45 -4.72 6.93
CA CYS A 81 -2.82 -4.84 8.34
C CYS A 81 -2.75 -6.28 8.87
N SER A 82 -2.90 -7.29 8.01
CA SER A 82 -2.77 -8.70 8.37
C SER A 82 -1.32 -9.22 8.47
N THR A 83 -0.34 -8.38 8.14
CA THR A 83 1.09 -8.76 8.10
C THR A 83 1.92 -8.01 9.12
N THR A 84 3.18 -8.41 9.31
CA THR A 84 4.16 -7.64 10.09
C THR A 84 4.92 -6.69 9.15
N PRO A 85 4.70 -5.37 9.22
CA PRO A 85 5.30 -4.44 8.27
C PRO A 85 6.77 -4.15 8.59
N HIS A 86 7.59 -4.11 7.54
CA HIS A 86 8.96 -3.60 7.58
C HIS A 86 9.05 -2.32 6.74
N TYR A 87 9.42 -1.20 7.37
CA TYR A 87 9.41 0.11 6.71
C TYR A 87 10.78 0.51 6.18
N ILE A 88 10.82 0.92 4.91
CA ILE A 88 11.96 1.60 4.28
C ILE A 88 11.53 3.04 3.98
N ARG A 89 12.32 4.03 4.43
CA ARG A 89 12.08 5.46 4.15
C ARG A 89 13.18 5.96 3.22
N CYS A 90 12.81 6.23 1.97
CA CYS A 90 13.72 6.80 0.98
C CYS A 90 13.86 8.31 1.19
N ILE A 91 15.09 8.83 1.12
CA ILE A 91 15.41 10.25 1.28
C ILE A 91 16.12 10.75 0.03
N LYS A 92 15.61 11.83 -0.58
CA LYS A 92 16.24 12.45 -1.74
C LYS A 92 17.42 13.33 -1.26
N PRO A 93 18.67 13.05 -1.67
CA PRO A 93 19.85 13.73 -1.11
C PRO A 93 20.06 15.15 -1.65
N ASN A 94 19.65 15.41 -2.89
CA ASN A 94 19.76 16.71 -3.57
C ASN A 94 18.67 16.84 -4.65
N GLU A 95 18.37 18.06 -5.10
CA GLU A 95 17.32 18.33 -6.09
C GLU A 95 17.68 17.92 -7.52
N THR A 96 18.96 18.08 -7.89
CA THR A 96 19.53 17.89 -9.24
C THR A 96 19.72 16.43 -9.62
N GLN A 97 19.41 15.48 -8.73
CA GLN A 97 19.61 14.04 -8.92
C GLN A 97 21.08 13.67 -9.23
N SER A 98 22.02 14.47 -8.75
CA SER A 98 23.45 14.28 -9.00
C SER A 98 24.06 13.33 -7.97
N GLY A 99 24.96 12.45 -8.42
CA GLY A 99 25.74 11.58 -7.52
C GLY A 99 26.64 12.39 -6.59
N PHE A 100 26.86 11.88 -5.38
CA PHE A 100 27.77 12.47 -4.37
C PHE A 100 27.44 13.89 -3.89
N VAL A 101 26.29 14.47 -4.30
CA VAL A 101 25.82 15.77 -3.82
C VAL A 101 24.81 15.57 -2.69
N PHE A 102 24.98 16.30 -1.59
CA PHE A 102 24.08 16.25 -0.44
C PHE A 102 23.69 17.66 0.00
N THR A 103 22.37 17.91 0.12
CA THR A 103 21.81 19.19 0.53
C THR A 103 21.21 19.08 1.95
N PRO A 104 21.94 19.47 3.01
CA PRO A 104 21.53 19.20 4.39
C PRO A 104 20.16 19.78 4.74
N ARG A 105 19.88 21.03 4.37
CA ARG A 105 18.62 21.71 4.71
C ARG A 105 17.40 20.98 4.13
N MET A 106 17.51 20.48 2.91
CA MET A 106 16.46 19.72 2.23
C MET A 106 16.22 18.38 2.92
N VAL A 107 17.31 17.66 3.23
CA VAL A 107 17.25 16.37 3.92
C VAL A 107 16.67 16.53 5.32
N THR A 108 17.09 17.53 6.08
CA THR A 108 16.51 17.80 7.41
C THR A 108 15.00 18.08 7.34
N LYS A 109 14.52 18.81 6.33
CA LYS A 109 13.07 19.02 6.12
C LYS A 109 12.35 17.70 5.87
N GLN A 110 12.89 16.84 4.99
CA GLN A 110 12.34 15.50 4.75
C GLN A 110 12.28 14.66 6.02
N LEU A 111 13.36 14.63 6.82
CA LEU A 111 13.40 13.87 8.07
C LEU A 111 12.29 14.30 9.05
N ARG A 112 11.97 15.60 9.10
CA ARG A 112 10.88 16.14 9.91
C ARG A 112 9.51 15.77 9.33
N TYR A 113 9.26 16.04 8.05
CA TYR A 113 7.96 15.77 7.41
C TYR A 113 7.63 14.28 7.33
N CYS A 114 8.63 13.42 7.18
CA CYS A 114 8.44 11.98 7.20
C CYS A 114 8.30 11.39 8.62
N GLY A 115 8.44 12.20 9.67
CA GLY A 115 8.33 11.74 11.06
C GLY A 115 9.48 10.82 11.50
N ILE A 116 10.63 10.86 10.82
CA ILE A 116 11.77 9.99 11.12
C ILE A 116 12.36 10.32 12.49
N LEU A 117 12.44 11.61 12.84
CA LEU A 117 12.95 12.04 14.15
C LEU A 117 12.09 11.49 15.29
N GLU A 118 10.77 11.53 15.14
CA GLU A 118 9.83 10.97 16.13
C GLU A 118 9.91 9.45 16.19
N THR A 119 10.03 8.79 15.03
CA THR A 119 10.21 7.34 14.96
C THR A 119 11.49 6.90 15.71
N VAL A 120 12.58 7.65 15.56
CA VAL A 120 13.83 7.38 16.29
C VAL A 120 13.65 7.55 17.79
N ARG A 121 12.93 8.60 18.22
CA ARG A 121 12.63 8.84 19.64
C ARG A 121 11.86 7.67 20.26
N ILE A 122 10.73 7.30 19.66
CA ILE A 122 9.88 6.19 20.13
C ILE A 122 10.67 4.87 20.17
N ARG A 123 11.44 4.58 19.11
CA ARG A 123 12.24 3.34 19.06
C ARG A 123 13.33 3.30 20.14
N ARG A 124 13.91 4.45 20.50
CA ARG A 124 14.92 4.53 21.55
C ARG A 124 14.33 4.17 22.91
N GLU A 125 13.12 4.64 23.20
CA GLU A 125 12.38 4.33 24.44
C GLU A 125 11.92 2.86 24.47
N GLY A 126 11.67 2.25 23.30
CA GLY A 126 11.15 0.89 23.15
C GLY A 126 12.18 -0.24 22.96
N PHE A 127 13.46 -0.01 23.30
CA PHE A 127 14.59 -0.95 23.12
C PHE A 127 14.72 -1.47 21.66
N PRO A 128 15.45 -0.75 20.79
CA PRO A 128 15.42 -1.00 19.35
C PRO A 128 16.12 -2.30 18.93
N VAL A 129 17.01 -2.84 19.77
CA VAL A 129 17.71 -4.10 19.51
C VAL A 129 16.96 -5.24 20.21
N ARG A 130 16.29 -6.08 19.43
CA ARG A 130 15.54 -7.25 19.91
C ARG A 130 16.19 -8.53 19.40
N ARG A 131 17.06 -9.12 20.22
CA ARG A 131 17.70 -10.41 19.92
C ARG A 131 16.96 -11.53 20.66
N PRO A 132 16.69 -12.69 20.03
CA PRO A 132 16.21 -13.86 20.73
C PRO A 132 17.16 -14.23 21.88
N PHE A 133 16.60 -14.62 23.03
CA PHE A 133 17.38 -14.91 24.23
C PHE A 133 18.44 -16.01 24.00
N LYS A 134 18.10 -17.06 23.25
CA LYS A 134 19.02 -18.14 22.88
C LYS A 134 20.24 -17.63 22.10
N ASP A 135 20.05 -16.67 21.20
CA ASP A 135 21.12 -16.09 20.39
C ASP A 135 22.01 -15.18 21.23
N PHE A 136 21.39 -14.40 22.12
CA PHE A 136 22.10 -13.60 23.10
C PHE A 136 23.01 -14.48 23.97
N LEU A 137 22.47 -15.56 24.56
CA LEU A 137 23.27 -16.46 25.40
C LEU A 137 24.40 -17.13 24.64
N ARG A 138 24.14 -17.60 23.41
CA ARG A 138 25.17 -18.25 22.58
C ARG A 138 26.40 -17.36 22.36
N VAL A 139 26.20 -16.05 22.20
CA VAL A 139 27.30 -15.10 21.99
C VAL A 139 27.94 -14.66 23.31
N TYR A 140 27.13 -14.35 24.33
CA TYR A 140 27.62 -13.65 25.52
C TYR A 140 27.86 -14.52 26.76
N ARG A 141 27.52 -15.83 26.72
CA ARG A 141 27.71 -16.74 27.87
C ARG A 141 29.15 -16.77 28.39
N VAL A 142 30.15 -16.62 27.51
CA VAL A 142 31.58 -16.60 27.91
C VAL A 142 31.91 -15.45 28.85
N LEU A 143 31.21 -14.32 28.74
CA LEU A 143 31.42 -13.18 29.63
C LEU A 143 30.95 -13.50 31.05
N ALA A 144 29.85 -14.26 31.21
CA ALA A 144 29.36 -14.68 32.51
C ALA A 144 30.33 -15.65 33.21
N LEU A 145 31.01 -16.52 32.47
CA LEU A 145 31.99 -17.48 33.01
C LEU A 145 33.25 -16.81 33.60
N ARG A 146 33.62 -15.62 33.11
CA ARG A 146 34.76 -14.87 33.68
C ARG A 146 34.41 -14.17 34.99
N PHE A 147 33.16 -13.73 35.17
CA PHE A 147 32.74 -13.09 36.41
C PHE A 147 32.63 -14.07 37.59
N SER A 148 32.20 -15.31 37.36
CA SER A 148 32.14 -16.33 38.41
C SER A 148 33.51 -16.81 38.90
N LEU A 149 34.55 -16.76 38.06
CA LEU A 149 35.93 -17.07 38.47
C LEU A 149 36.60 -15.93 39.26
N LEU A 150 36.18 -14.68 39.05
CA LEU A 150 36.68 -13.52 39.80
C LEU A 150 35.94 -13.30 41.12
N ALA A 151 34.66 -13.69 41.21
CA ALA A 151 33.86 -13.58 42.43
C ALA A 151 34.15 -14.68 43.47
N ASN A 152 34.99 -15.66 43.14
CA ASN A 152 35.39 -16.78 44.00
C ASN A 152 36.86 -16.66 44.47
N ARG A 153 37.43 -15.44 44.39
CA ARG A 153 38.66 -15.01 45.05
C ARG A 153 38.33 -13.89 46.03
#